data_AF-A0A7Y2VL00-F1
#
_entry.id   AF-A0A7Y2VL00-F1
#
_cell.length_a   1.000
_cell.length_b   1.000
_cell.length_c   1.000
_cell.angle_alpha   90.00
_cell.angle_beta   90.00
_cell.angle_gamma   90.00
#
_symmetry.space_group_name_H-M   'P 1'
#
loop_
_entity.id
_entity.type
_entity.pdbx_description
1 polymer ?
#
loop_
_entity_poly.entity_id
_entity_poly.type
_entity_poly.pdbx_seq_one_letter_code
_entity_poly.pdbx_strand_id
1 'polypeptide(L)'
;CIRHGLPLVYGAVMRFQGQVSVFWPAAPAAEREPAPCFRCLVPRAPRPEDVPGCSEAGVLGVVPGLIGTLQATEALKLLLGLGRPLLGRLLMVDALDMAFRKTRITVNPDCPSCRHLRRAEPDVGAAK
;
A
#
# COMPACT_ATOMS: atom_id res chain seq x y z
N CYS A 1 12.30 1.29 -3.47
CA CYS A 1 11.53 0.03 -3.52
C CYS A 1 11.47 -0.56 -4.93
N ILE A 2 10.67 -0.01 -5.87
CA ILE A 2 10.44 -0.61 -7.20
C ILE A 2 11.73 -1.00 -7.94
N ARG A 3 12.67 -0.06 -8.11
CA ARG A 3 13.96 -0.28 -8.81
C ARG A 3 14.77 -1.46 -8.24
N HIS A 4 14.62 -1.73 -6.94
CA HIS A 4 15.36 -2.77 -6.23
C HIS A 4 14.54 -4.05 -6.02
N GLY A 5 13.30 -4.12 -6.53
CA GLY A 5 12.41 -5.26 -6.30
C GLY A 5 12.02 -5.46 -4.83
N LEU A 6 12.21 -4.46 -3.96
CA LEU A 6 11.93 -4.56 -2.52
C LEU A 6 10.50 -4.14 -2.18
N PRO A 7 9.86 -4.78 -1.17
CA PRO A 7 8.58 -4.34 -0.65
C PRO A 7 8.67 -2.94 -0.01
N LEU A 8 7.54 -2.24 0.01
CA LEU A 8 7.32 -1.02 0.77
C LEU A 8 6.19 -1.28 1.78
N VAL A 9 6.53 -1.24 3.07
CA VAL A 9 5.53 -1.22 4.15
C VAL A 9 5.15 0.24 4.42
N TYR A 10 4.00 0.63 3.90
CA TYR A 10 3.51 2.01 3.92
C TYR A 10 2.70 2.30 5.18
N GLY A 11 2.87 3.50 5.70
CA GLY A 11 2.07 4.08 6.78
C GLY A 11 1.82 5.56 6.51
N ALA A 12 0.62 6.04 6.82
CA ALA A 12 0.29 7.46 6.81
C ALA A 12 -0.70 7.80 7.91
N VAL A 13 -0.70 9.05 8.34
CA VAL A 13 -1.54 9.57 9.42
C VAL A 13 -2.05 10.96 9.07
N MET A 14 -3.29 11.25 9.44
CA MET A 14 -3.88 12.59 9.35
C MET A 14 -4.92 12.74 10.45
N ARG A 15 -4.76 13.72 11.34
CA ARG A 15 -5.67 13.98 12.48
C ARG A 15 -5.83 12.75 13.38
N PHE A 16 -6.97 12.06 13.26
CA PHE A 16 -7.34 10.87 14.04
C PHE A 16 -7.33 9.59 13.21
N GLN A 17 -6.91 9.69 11.94
CA GLN A 17 -6.97 8.60 10.99
C GLN A 17 -5.57 8.14 10.60
N GLY A 18 -5.47 6.86 10.26
CA GLY A 18 -4.25 6.29 9.74
C GLY A 18 -4.50 5.25 8.65
N GLN A 19 -3.45 4.97 7.90
CA GLN A 19 -3.47 4.04 6.79
C GLN A 19 -2.23 3.14 6.82
N VAL A 20 -2.40 1.86 6.50
CA VAL A 20 -1.30 0.88 6.37
C VAL A 20 -1.53 0.03 5.13
N SER A 21 -0.47 -0.22 4.37
CA SER A 21 -0.50 -1.11 3.20
C SER A 21 0.87 -1.73 2.96
N VAL A 22 0.91 -2.82 2.21
CA VAL A 22 2.16 -3.35 1.65
C VAL A 22 2.10 -3.22 0.12
N PHE A 23 3.12 -2.58 -0.45
CA PHE A 23 3.29 -2.47 -1.89
C PHE A 23 4.53 -3.24 -2.32
N TRP A 24 4.35 -4.26 -3.16
CA TRP A 24 5.45 -5.07 -3.67
C TRP A 24 5.14 -5.55 -5.09
N PRO A 25 5.26 -4.69 -6.12
CA PRO A 25 4.89 -5.05 -7.50
C PRO A 25 5.79 -6.12 -8.13
N ALA A 26 6.94 -6.42 -7.51
CA ALA A 26 7.83 -7.51 -7.88
C ALA A 26 7.69 -8.73 -6.95
N ALA A 27 6.60 -8.80 -6.17
CA ALA A 27 6.36 -9.91 -5.27
C ALA A 27 6.44 -11.25 -6.02
N PRO A 28 7.02 -12.29 -5.42
CA PRO A 28 7.05 -13.62 -6.01
C PRO A 28 5.62 -14.09 -6.34
N ALA A 29 5.46 -14.76 -7.49
CA ALA A 29 4.19 -15.20 -8.08
C ALA A 29 3.36 -16.20 -7.23
N ALA A 30 3.73 -16.44 -5.97
CA ALA A 30 2.97 -17.26 -5.04
C ALA A 30 1.57 -16.68 -4.78
N GLU A 31 1.39 -15.37 -4.93
CA GLU A 31 0.09 -14.71 -4.94
C GLU A 31 -0.30 -14.46 -6.41
N ARG A 32 -1.23 -15.26 -6.96
CA ARG A 32 -1.72 -15.21 -8.36
C ARG A 32 -2.29 -13.86 -8.82
N GLU A 33 -2.30 -12.84 -7.97
CA GLU A 33 -2.85 -11.52 -8.28
C GLU A 33 -1.73 -10.48 -8.35
N PRO A 34 -1.70 -9.63 -9.38
CA PRO A 34 -0.69 -8.58 -9.50
C PRO A 34 -0.77 -7.62 -8.31
N ALA A 35 0.36 -7.39 -7.66
CA ALA A 35 0.47 -6.46 -6.54
C ALA A 35 0.66 -5.01 -7.03
N PRO A 36 -0.08 -4.03 -6.48
CA PRO A 36 0.09 -2.63 -6.86
C PRO A 36 1.40 -2.06 -6.30
N CYS A 37 1.93 -1.04 -6.98
CA CYS A 37 2.88 -0.12 -6.37
C CYS A 37 2.12 1.04 -5.71
N PHE A 38 2.82 1.85 -4.90
CA PHE A 38 2.22 3.05 -4.29
C PHE A 38 1.59 4.00 -5.32
N ARG A 39 2.16 4.10 -6.54
CA ARG A 39 1.62 4.92 -7.63
C ARG A 39 0.37 4.35 -8.31
N CYS A 40 0.01 3.10 -8.07
CA CYS A 40 -1.33 2.62 -8.43
C CYS A 40 -2.40 3.21 -7.52
N LEU A 41 -2.08 3.43 -6.23
CA LEU A 41 -2.99 4.06 -5.26
C LEU A 41 -3.01 5.58 -5.40
N VAL A 42 -1.84 6.19 -5.54
CA VAL A 42 -1.66 7.66 -5.63
C VAL A 42 -0.93 7.97 -6.94
N PRO A 43 -1.63 8.11 -8.08
CA PRO A 43 -1.00 8.24 -9.41
C PRO A 43 -0.15 9.50 -9.57
N ARG A 44 -0.64 10.63 -9.08
CA ARG A 44 0.05 11.93 -9.14
C ARG A 44 0.27 12.40 -7.71
N ALA A 45 1.44 13.01 -7.46
CA ALA A 45 1.61 13.75 -6.21
C ALA A 45 0.56 14.87 -6.14
N PRO A 46 -0.15 15.05 -5.02
CA PRO A 46 -0.98 16.22 -4.82
C PRO A 46 -0.10 17.47 -4.88
N ARG A 47 -0.68 18.63 -5.22
CA ARG A 47 0.09 19.88 -5.22
C ARG A 47 0.42 20.24 -3.75
N PRO A 48 1.57 20.86 -3.46
CA PRO A 48 1.95 21.20 -2.08
C PRO A 48 0.86 21.99 -1.35
N GLU A 49 0.14 22.87 -2.05
CA GLU A 49 -0.97 23.66 -1.51
C GLU A 49 -2.22 22.84 -1.14
N ASP A 50 -2.37 21.62 -1.68
CA ASP A 50 -3.54 20.77 -1.45
C ASP A 50 -3.39 19.87 -0.20
N VAL A 51 -2.21 19.85 0.44
CA VAL A 51 -1.93 18.98 1.59
C VAL A 51 -1.37 19.82 2.75
N PRO A 52 -2.22 20.19 3.73
CA PRO A 52 -1.74 20.85 4.94
C PRO A 52 -0.69 19.97 5.62
N GLY A 53 0.37 20.59 6.13
CA GLY A 53 1.39 19.85 6.88
C GLY A 53 0.80 19.18 8.12
N CYS A 54 1.40 18.08 8.59
CA CYS A 54 0.99 17.45 9.86
C CYS A 54 1.04 18.43 11.06
N SER A 55 1.91 19.44 10.99
CA SER A 55 2.03 20.53 11.95
C SER A 55 0.86 21.51 11.92
N GLU A 56 0.17 21.63 10.78
CA GLU A 56 -0.97 22.55 10.59
C GLU A 56 -2.31 21.85 10.84
N ALA A 57 -2.46 20.60 10.38
CA ALA A 57 -3.69 19.83 10.58
C ALA A 57 -3.83 19.23 11.99
N GLY A 58 -2.71 19.05 12.70
CA GLY A 58 -2.62 18.33 13.96
C GLY A 58 -2.76 16.81 13.79
N VAL A 59 -2.13 16.04 14.68
CA VAL A 59 -2.23 14.58 14.72
C VAL A 59 -2.35 14.14 16.19
N LEU A 60 -3.30 13.26 16.48
CA LEU A 60 -3.39 12.65 17.79
C LEU A 60 -2.18 11.72 17.98
N GLY A 61 -1.28 12.05 18.92
CA GLY A 61 0.06 11.46 19.01
C GLY A 61 0.11 9.93 19.14
N VAL A 62 -0.96 9.29 19.63
CA VAL A 62 -1.06 7.83 19.71
C VAL A 62 -1.30 7.16 18.35
N VAL A 63 -1.85 7.88 17.36
CA VAL A 63 -2.16 7.34 16.03
C VAL A 63 -0.89 6.97 15.26
N PRO A 64 0.16 7.82 15.17
CA PRO A 64 1.46 7.41 14.64
C PRO A 64 2.05 6.17 15.32
N GLY A 65 1.90 6.06 16.66
CA GLY A 65 2.35 4.88 17.41
C GLY A 65 1.64 3.61 16.96
N LEU A 66 0.30 3.65 16.89
CA LEU A 66 -0.53 2.55 16.41
C LEU A 66 -0.17 2.15 14.96
N ILE A 67 -0.08 3.12 14.05
CA ILE A 67 0.26 2.88 12.65
C ILE A 67 1.68 2.31 12.52
N GLY A 68 2.64 2.80 13.29
CA GLY A 68 4.00 2.26 13.34
C GLY A 68 4.04 0.81 13.80
N THR A 69 3.26 0.43 14.83
CA THR A 69 3.15 -0.96 15.29
C THR A 69 2.54 -1.87 14.21
N LEU A 70 1.53 -1.38 13.49
CA LEU A 70 0.94 -2.12 12.37
C LEU A 70 1.95 -2.28 11.22
N GLN A 71 2.71 -1.25 10.87
CA GLN A 71 3.80 -1.34 9.89
C GLN A 71 4.85 -2.37 10.33
N ALA A 72 5.30 -2.33 11.59
CA ALA A 72 6.26 -3.30 12.10
C ALA A 72 5.73 -4.74 12.01
N THR A 73 4.43 -4.93 12.29
CA THR A 73 3.77 -6.23 12.15
C THR A 73 3.77 -6.72 10.70
N GLU A 74 3.47 -5.85 9.72
CA GLU A 74 3.56 -6.21 8.30
C GLU A 74 5.00 -6.54 7.86
N ALA A 75 5.99 -5.79 8.35
CA ALA A 75 7.40 -6.06 8.08
C ALA A 75 7.83 -7.44 8.62
N LEU A 76 7.45 -7.77 9.87
CA LEU A 76 7.74 -9.07 10.47
C LEU A 76 7.06 -10.21 9.70
N LYS A 77 5.81 -10.04 9.28
CA LYS A 77 5.10 -11.03 8.44
C LYS A 77 5.85 -11.32 7.15
N LEU A 78 6.37 -10.29 6.48
CA LEU A 78 7.14 -10.44 5.24
C LEU A 78 8.48 -11.15 5.50
N LEU A 79 9.22 -10.74 6.52
CA LEU A 79 10.54 -11.29 6.84
C LEU A 79 10.49 -12.75 7.31
N LEU A 80 9.43 -13.11 8.05
CA LEU A 80 9.27 -14.44 8.64
C LEU A 80 8.39 -15.36 7.80
N GLY A 81 7.82 -14.88 6.70
CA GLY A 81 6.88 -15.67 5.88
C GLY A 81 5.58 -16.04 6.62
N LEU A 82 5.08 -15.15 7.49
CA LEU A 82 3.94 -15.43 8.36
C LEU A 82 2.63 -14.81 7.86
N GLY A 83 1.56 -15.61 7.94
CA GLY A 83 0.19 -15.16 7.71
C GLY A 83 -0.03 -14.56 6.31
N ARG A 84 -0.86 -13.52 6.24
CA ARG A 84 -1.17 -12.81 4.99
C ARG A 84 -0.85 -11.33 5.17
N PRO A 85 0.21 -10.80 4.51
CA PRO A 85 0.53 -9.38 4.53
C PRO A 85 -0.61 -8.51 3.98
N LEU A 86 -0.59 -7.19 4.17
CA LEU A 86 -1.52 -6.24 3.54
C LEU A 86 -1.20 -5.99 2.06
N LEU A 87 -0.59 -6.97 1.38
CA LEU A 87 -0.26 -6.86 -0.03
C LEU A 87 -1.54 -6.65 -0.84
N GLY A 88 -1.58 -5.56 -1.62
CA GLY A 88 -2.74 -5.18 -2.43
C GLY A 88 -3.97 -4.71 -1.64
N ARG A 89 -3.82 -4.43 -0.34
CA ARG A 89 -4.91 -4.00 0.54
C ARG A 89 -4.52 -2.77 1.35
N LEU A 90 -5.41 -1.79 1.42
CA LEU A 90 -5.30 -0.64 2.30
C LEU A 90 -6.11 -0.90 3.57
N LEU A 91 -5.44 -0.95 4.71
CA LEU A 91 -6.07 -0.87 6.01
C LEU A 91 -6.23 0.60 6.39
N MET A 92 -7.47 1.04 6.60
CA MET A 92 -7.80 2.35 7.16
C MET A 92 -8.18 2.16 8.62
N VAL A 93 -7.64 3.03 9.46
CA VAL A 93 -7.88 3.06 10.90
C VAL A 93 -8.50 4.41 11.24
N ASP A 94 -9.66 4.40 11.88
CA ASP A 94 -10.28 5.57 12.49
C ASP A 94 -10.19 5.45 14.01
N ALA A 95 -9.45 6.34 14.66
CA ALA A 95 -9.24 6.29 16.10
C ALA A 95 -10.41 6.83 16.92
N LEU A 96 -11.34 7.60 16.32
CA LEU A 96 -12.50 8.11 17.05
C LEU A 96 -13.54 7.02 17.23
N ASP A 97 -13.81 6.26 16.16
CA ASP A 97 -14.76 5.15 16.17
C ASP A 97 -14.11 3.80 16.48
N MET A 98 -12.78 3.77 16.65
CA MET A 98 -11.97 2.55 16.77
C MET A 98 -12.27 1.52 15.66
N ALA A 99 -12.45 2.02 14.44
CA ALA A 99 -12.85 1.22 13.28
C ALA A 99 -11.65 0.85 12.40
N PHE A 100 -11.63 -0.41 11.95
CA PHE A 100 -10.60 -0.95 11.06
C PHE A 100 -11.25 -1.45 9.77
N ARG A 101 -11.02 -0.75 8.65
CA ARG A 101 -11.60 -1.09 7.35
C ARG A 101 -10.52 -1.46 6.36
N LYS A 102 -10.64 -2.65 5.75
CA LYS A 102 -9.77 -3.09 4.66
C LYS A 102 -10.44 -2.84 3.33
N THR A 103 -9.71 -2.28 2.38
CA THR A 103 -10.14 -2.12 0.98
C THR A 103 -9.09 -2.67 0.04
N ARG A 104 -9.52 -3.20 -1.10
CA ARG A 104 -8.61 -3.70 -2.14
C ARG A 104 -8.07 -2.52 -2.94
N ILE A 105 -6.79 -2.55 -3.24
CA ILE A 105 -6.15 -1.56 -4.09
C ILE A 105 -6.09 -2.12 -5.51
N THR A 106 -6.71 -1.41 -6.45
CA THR A 106 -6.70 -1.80 -7.87
C THR A 106 -5.35 -1.47 -8.49
N VAL A 107 -4.84 -2.40 -9.30
CA VAL A 107 -3.64 -2.18 -10.09
C VAL A 107 -3.98 -1.31 -11.30
N ASN A 108 -3.26 -0.21 -11.50
CA ASN A 108 -3.40 0.60 -12.70
C ASN A 108 -2.58 -0.04 -13.87
N PRO A 109 -3.22 -0.54 -14.95
CA PRO A 109 -2.55 -1.19 -16.08
C PRO A 109 -1.63 -0.26 -16.88
N ASP A 110 -1.78 1.06 -16.74
CA ASP A 110 -0.95 2.07 -17.39
C ASP A 110 0.04 2.73 -16.43
N CYS A 111 0.16 2.21 -15.20
CA CYS A 111 1.05 2.77 -14.18
C CYS A 111 2.50 2.92 -14.70
N PRO A 112 3.03 4.15 -14.85
CA PRO A 112 4.33 4.35 -15.44
C PRO A 112 5.45 3.74 -14.59
N SER A 113 5.21 3.62 -13.28
CA SER A 113 6.19 3.16 -12.30
C SER A 113 6.34 1.64 -12.23
N CYS A 114 5.28 0.85 -12.47
CA CYS A 114 5.34 -0.60 -12.26
C CYS A 114 4.83 -1.45 -13.43
N ARG A 115 4.37 -0.86 -14.54
CA ARG A 115 3.85 -1.64 -15.68
C ARG A 115 4.82 -2.66 -16.25
N HIS A 116 6.11 -2.31 -16.29
CA HIS A 116 7.17 -3.17 -16.84
C HIS A 116 7.48 -4.40 -15.98
N LEU A 117 7.05 -4.42 -14.72
CA LEU A 117 7.22 -5.56 -13.81
C LEU A 117 6.10 -6.60 -13.97
N ARG A 118 5.02 -6.22 -14.63
CA ARG A 118 3.95 -7.13 -15.03
C ARG A 118 4.35 -7.76 -16.35
N ARG A 119 5.24 -8.77 -16.31
CA ARG A 119 5.45 -9.59 -17.50
C ARG A 119 4.11 -10.21 -17.89
N ALA A 120 3.79 -10.11 -19.18
CA ALA A 120 2.55 -10.55 -19.78
C ALA A 120 2.18 -11.97 -19.31
N GLU A 121 0.93 -12.15 -18.87
CA GLU A 121 0.30 -13.45 -19.07
C GLU A 121 0.38 -13.77 -20.58
N PRO A 122 0.74 -15.00 -20.99
CA PRO A 122 0.54 -15.39 -22.37
C PRO A 122 -0.95 -15.20 -22.69
N ASP A 123 -1.21 -14.59 -23.84
CA ASP A 123 -2.54 -14.37 -24.39
C ASP A 123 -3.34 -15.68 -24.43
N VAL A 124 -4.15 -15.93 -23.39
CA VAL A 124 -5.19 -16.97 -23.40
C VAL A 124 -6.45 -16.31 -23.97
N GLY A 125 -6.39 -15.88 -25.23
CA GLY A 125 -7.44 -15.03 -25.80
C GLY A 125 -7.54 -14.96 -27.32
N ALA A 126 -6.52 -15.32 -28.09
CA ALA A 126 -6.61 -15.46 -29.55
C ALA A 126 -6.98 -16.89 -29.98
N ALA A 127 -8.09 -17.41 -29.46
CA ALA A 127 -8.72 -18.62 -29.96
C ALA A 127 -10.24 -18.48 -29.90
N LYS A 128 -10.78 -17.70 -30.83
CA LYS A 128 -12.04 -17.98 -31.53
C LYS A 128 -12.18 -17.12 -32.77
#